data_AF-A0AAF0REC6-F1
#
_entry.id   AF-A0AAF0REC6-F1
#
_cell.length_a   1.000
_cell.length_b   1.000
_cell.length_c   1.000
_cell.angle_alpha   90.00
_cell.angle_beta   90.00
_cell.angle_gamma   90.00
#
_symmetry.space_group_name_H-M   'P 1'
#
loop_
_entity.id
_entity.type
_entity.pdbx_description
1 polymer ?
#
loop_
_entity_poly.entity_id
_entity_poly.type
_entity_poly.pdbx_seq_one_letter_code
_entity_poly.pdbx_strand_id
1 'polypeptide(L)'
;MGEHDGRHIRRAGTTGAAVAALLLVTGCSMLTGGSVPDTAATDGAAPRRTASPSPSATPTPTPTATTPPVAELVGVTLDAGDVGEGAPATVSGTGPADVAFRVRGDFAVVMNLDCSRCVGTAAVTAPGRMSPFGEATAPLTASFLTGVMRSDPDEQMLIVQADGPWSMTMLSWNDLPSVSGPQSGTGPAVLFFSDDVSHVQVDYTPADADDRFGVRVFTTSDDTQLFGDTEAFSDTFEADLPGVVAVATNGSWSITPTP
;
A
#
# COMPACT_ATOMS: atom_id res chain seq x y z
N MET A 1 38.85 -56.73 15.33
CA MET A 1 37.62 -57.45 15.69
C MET A 1 36.46 -56.69 15.05
N GLY A 2 36.01 -57.16 13.87
CA GLY A 2 34.87 -56.72 13.00
C GLY A 2 34.89 -55.25 12.56
N GLU A 3 34.98 -54.83 11.30
CA GLU A 3 34.69 -55.36 9.94
C GLU A 3 33.22 -55.71 9.64
N HIS A 4 32.57 -54.78 8.93
CA HIS A 4 31.52 -54.89 7.88
C HIS A 4 31.40 -53.46 7.32
N ASP A 5 31.86 -53.06 6.14
CA ASP A 5 31.75 -53.55 4.75
C ASP A 5 30.34 -53.46 4.10
N GLY A 6 30.32 -52.85 2.92
CA GLY A 6 29.30 -52.94 1.88
C GLY A 6 28.15 -51.93 1.97
N ARG A 7 27.73 -51.22 0.92
CA ARG A 7 27.96 -51.42 -0.52
C ARG A 7 27.46 -50.20 -1.32
N HIS A 8 28.24 -49.85 -2.34
CA HIS A 8 27.94 -48.95 -3.46
C HIS A 8 26.69 -49.30 -4.28
N ILE A 9 26.02 -48.27 -4.83
CA ILE A 9 25.45 -48.19 -6.20
C ILE A 9 25.50 -46.69 -6.60
N ARG A 10 26.41 -46.14 -7.42
CA ARG A 10 26.67 -46.19 -8.88
C ARG A 10 25.51 -45.81 -9.84
N ARG A 11 25.65 -44.61 -10.41
CA ARG A 11 25.51 -44.17 -11.83
C ARG A 11 24.13 -44.12 -12.53
N ALA A 12 23.91 -42.97 -13.18
CA ALA A 12 23.61 -42.71 -14.61
C ALA A 12 22.58 -41.55 -14.71
N GLY A 13 22.70 -40.48 -15.51
CA GLY A 13 23.53 -40.19 -16.66
C GLY A 13 22.74 -40.32 -17.97
N THR A 14 22.06 -39.26 -18.42
CA THR A 14 21.61 -38.98 -19.82
C THR A 14 21.23 -37.50 -19.92
N THR A 15 21.97 -36.56 -20.53
CA THR A 15 22.13 -36.20 -21.97
C THR A 15 20.86 -36.03 -22.80
N GLY A 16 20.74 -34.84 -23.43
CA GLY A 16 19.91 -34.53 -24.60
C GLY A 16 18.77 -33.55 -24.28
N ALA A 17 18.50 -32.46 -24.99
CA ALA A 17 18.93 -32.05 -26.32
C ALA A 17 18.81 -30.52 -26.48
N ALA A 18 19.67 -29.97 -27.34
CA ALA A 18 19.58 -28.62 -27.87
C ALA A 18 18.48 -28.52 -28.95
N VAL A 19 17.75 -27.40 -29.01
CA VAL A 19 17.20 -26.87 -30.28
C VAL A 19 17.31 -25.35 -30.26
N ALA A 20 18.16 -24.85 -31.14
CA ALA A 20 18.22 -23.47 -31.60
C ALA A 20 17.21 -23.26 -32.72
N ALA A 21 16.52 -22.11 -32.76
CA ALA A 21 15.84 -21.51 -33.92
C ALA A 21 15.00 -20.32 -33.44
N LEU A 22 14.81 -19.20 -34.15
CA LEU A 22 15.33 -18.70 -35.41
C LEU A 22 14.99 -17.19 -35.42
N LEU A 23 15.90 -16.36 -35.93
CA LEU A 23 15.61 -14.97 -36.34
C LEU A 23 14.64 -14.97 -37.53
N LEU A 24 13.62 -14.10 -37.53
CA LEU A 24 12.95 -13.67 -38.75
C LEU A 24 12.80 -12.14 -38.76
N VAL A 25 13.74 -11.53 -39.46
CA VAL A 25 13.64 -10.20 -40.07
C VAL A 25 12.91 -10.40 -41.40
N THR A 26 11.78 -9.71 -41.61
CA THR A 26 11.15 -9.62 -42.93
C THR A 26 10.90 -8.16 -43.27
N GLY A 27 11.73 -7.65 -44.17
CA GLY A 27 11.53 -6.39 -44.87
C GLY A 27 11.09 -6.61 -46.33
N CYS A 28 10.29 -5.65 -46.79
CA CYS A 28 10.25 -5.02 -48.13
C CYS A 28 9.82 -5.78 -49.41
N SER A 29 9.00 -5.02 -50.18
CA SER A 29 8.91 -4.94 -51.66
C SER A 29 8.08 -6.02 -52.37
N MET A 30 7.36 -5.82 -53.48
CA MET A 30 6.94 -4.69 -54.33
C MET A 30 6.06 -5.28 -55.48
N LEU A 31 5.22 -4.44 -56.12
CA LEU A 31 4.81 -4.41 -57.56
C LEU A 31 3.64 -5.25 -58.16
N THR A 32 2.78 -4.48 -58.88
CA THR A 32 2.09 -4.73 -60.20
C THR A 32 0.95 -5.76 -60.29
N GLY A 33 -0.16 -5.57 -61.01
CA GLY A 33 -0.64 -4.57 -61.98
C GLY A 33 -1.73 -5.19 -62.90
N GLY A 34 -2.63 -4.36 -63.46
CA GLY A 34 -3.58 -4.68 -64.57
C GLY A 34 -5.00 -5.10 -64.11
N SER A 35 -6.13 -4.61 -64.64
CA SER A 35 -6.47 -4.18 -66.01
C SER A 35 -7.75 -3.31 -66.08
N VAL A 36 -7.79 -2.36 -67.03
CA VAL A 36 -8.94 -1.53 -67.52
C VAL A 36 -9.78 -2.33 -68.57
N PRO A 37 -11.01 -1.97 -69.01
CA PRO A 37 -11.42 -0.72 -69.72
C PRO A 37 -12.76 -0.10 -69.21
N ASP A 38 -12.94 1.22 -69.17
CA ASP A 38 -13.27 2.21 -70.22
C ASP A 38 -14.79 2.38 -70.49
N THR A 39 -15.36 3.53 -70.12
CA THR A 39 -16.59 4.12 -70.70
C THR A 39 -16.62 5.62 -70.41
N ALA A 40 -16.75 6.40 -71.49
CA ALA A 40 -16.75 7.85 -71.56
C ALA A 40 -17.97 8.53 -70.92
N ALA A 41 -17.77 9.76 -70.41
CA ALA A 41 -18.29 10.99 -71.02
C ALA A 41 -18.60 12.11 -69.99
N THR A 42 -18.27 13.33 -70.42
CA THR A 42 -18.95 14.62 -70.16
C THR A 42 -18.33 15.60 -69.17
N ASP A 43 -18.22 16.82 -69.67
CA ASP A 43 -17.69 18.08 -69.14
C ASP A 43 -18.12 18.47 -67.72
N GLY A 44 -17.20 19.13 -67.02
CA GLY A 44 -17.49 19.86 -65.80
C GLY A 44 -16.26 20.57 -65.24
N ALA A 45 -16.06 21.83 -65.62
CA ALA A 45 -15.02 22.69 -65.07
C ALA A 45 -15.15 22.85 -63.54
N ALA A 46 -14.05 22.69 -62.80
CA ALA A 46 -13.96 23.09 -61.39
C ALA A 46 -12.55 23.64 -61.06
N PRO A 47 -12.44 24.70 -60.23
CA PRO A 47 -11.27 25.57 -60.18
C PRO A 47 -10.09 25.00 -59.38
N ARG A 48 -8.89 25.43 -59.78
CA ARG A 48 -7.61 25.15 -59.13
C ARG A 48 -7.58 25.71 -57.71
N ARG A 49 -7.70 24.86 -56.68
CA ARG A 49 -7.49 25.25 -55.28
C ARG A 49 -6.00 25.37 -54.99
N THR A 50 -5.55 26.59 -54.72
CA THR A 50 -4.26 26.88 -54.08
C THR A 50 -4.23 26.29 -52.67
N ALA A 51 -3.17 25.53 -52.36
CA ALA A 51 -2.94 24.97 -51.03
C ALA A 51 -2.68 26.10 -50.02
N SER A 52 -3.46 26.13 -48.93
CA SER A 52 -3.26 27.02 -47.78
C SER A 52 -2.10 26.49 -46.93
N PRO A 53 -1.21 27.36 -46.38
CA PRO A 53 -0.17 26.91 -45.47
C PRO A 53 -0.78 26.31 -44.19
N SER A 54 -0.25 25.16 -43.77
CA SER A 54 -0.64 24.48 -42.53
C SER A 54 -0.21 25.31 -41.32
N PRO A 55 -1.07 25.51 -40.31
CA PRO A 55 -0.68 26.24 -39.11
C PRO A 55 0.43 25.48 -38.36
N SER A 56 1.52 26.18 -38.05
CA SER A 56 2.60 25.67 -37.20
C SER A 56 2.03 25.34 -35.82
N ALA A 57 2.17 24.10 -35.37
CA ALA A 57 1.76 23.70 -34.03
C ALA A 57 2.56 24.51 -32.99
N THR A 58 1.85 25.25 -32.14
CA THR A 58 2.45 25.89 -30.96
C THR A 58 2.96 24.78 -30.04
N PRO A 59 4.25 24.73 -29.68
CA PRO A 59 4.73 23.78 -28.67
C PRO A 59 3.92 23.90 -27.38
N THR A 60 3.24 22.82 -27.01
CA THR A 60 2.56 22.70 -25.71
C THR A 60 3.63 22.74 -24.61
N PRO A 61 3.54 23.66 -23.63
CA PRO A 61 4.46 23.66 -22.51
C PRO A 61 4.43 22.29 -21.82
N THR A 62 5.60 21.68 -21.68
CA THR A 62 5.76 20.44 -20.89
C THR A 62 5.50 20.81 -19.42
N PRO A 63 4.60 20.10 -18.72
CA PRO A 63 4.36 20.38 -17.31
C PRO A 63 5.67 20.16 -16.53
N THR A 64 6.08 21.17 -15.76
CA THR A 64 7.16 21.03 -14.78
C THR A 64 6.67 20.08 -13.70
N ALA A 65 7.41 19.00 -13.45
CA ALA A 65 7.13 18.10 -12.35
C ALA A 65 7.31 18.83 -11.02
N THR A 66 6.23 19.01 -10.27
CA THR A 66 6.28 19.50 -8.88
C THR A 66 6.52 18.30 -7.97
N THR A 67 7.58 18.34 -7.16
CA THR A 67 7.80 17.35 -6.10
C THR A 67 6.60 17.36 -5.15
N PRO A 68 5.97 16.21 -4.85
CA PRO A 68 4.85 16.17 -3.92
C PRO A 68 5.29 16.68 -2.54
N PRO A 69 4.40 17.38 -1.80
CA PRO A 69 4.72 17.85 -0.46
C PRO A 69 5.00 16.67 0.47
N VAL A 70 5.97 16.84 1.36
CA VAL A 70 6.28 15.90 2.44
C VAL A 70 5.85 16.51 3.78
N ALA A 71 5.54 15.66 4.76
CA ALA A 71 5.19 16.13 6.10
C ALA A 71 6.38 16.83 6.77
N GLU A 72 6.12 18.01 7.34
CA GLU A 72 7.07 18.82 8.09
C GLU A 72 6.67 18.92 9.56
N LEU A 73 7.66 19.15 10.42
CA LEU A 73 7.43 19.35 11.86
C LEU A 73 6.57 20.58 12.11
N VAL A 74 5.70 20.49 13.11
CA VAL A 74 4.80 21.58 13.52
C VAL A 74 5.54 22.60 14.40
N GLY A 75 6.59 22.18 15.10
CA GLY A 75 7.40 23.01 16.00
C GLY A 75 6.92 23.02 17.44
N VAL A 76 5.90 22.24 17.78
CA VAL A 76 5.44 22.01 19.16
C VAL A 76 5.77 20.58 19.54
N THR A 77 6.89 20.37 20.24
CA THR A 77 7.36 19.03 20.61
C THR A 77 6.85 18.60 21.98
N LEU A 78 6.27 17.41 22.04
CA LEU A 78 5.88 16.69 23.24
C LEU A 78 6.77 15.45 23.37
N ASP A 79 7.28 15.19 24.56
CA ASP A 79 8.09 14.00 24.85
C ASP A 79 7.21 12.94 25.51
N ALA A 80 7.12 11.77 24.88
CA ALA A 80 6.40 10.63 25.42
C ALA A 80 7.31 9.66 26.19
N GLY A 81 8.63 9.79 26.08
CA GLY A 81 9.60 8.92 26.72
C GLY A 81 9.88 7.62 25.96
N ASP A 82 10.21 6.57 26.71
CA ASP A 82 10.59 5.27 26.16
C ASP A 82 9.34 4.37 25.95
N VAL A 83 9.28 3.67 24.81
CA VAL A 83 8.30 2.63 24.49
C VAL A 83 9.02 1.29 24.44
N GLY A 84 8.56 0.31 25.20
CA GLY A 84 9.13 -1.05 25.27
C GLY A 84 8.04 -2.12 25.33
N GLU A 85 8.43 -3.38 25.15
CA GLU A 85 7.55 -4.52 25.43
C GLU A 85 7.12 -4.52 26.91
N GLY A 86 5.83 -4.66 27.16
CA GLY A 86 5.22 -4.52 28.49
C GLY A 86 5.33 -3.12 29.10
N ALA A 87 5.81 -2.13 28.34
CA ALA A 87 6.08 -0.77 28.81
C ALA A 87 5.55 0.27 27.80
N PRO A 88 4.23 0.48 27.75
CA PRO A 88 3.64 1.50 26.88
C PRO A 88 3.95 2.92 27.38
N ALA A 89 3.99 3.87 26.46
CA ALA A 89 4.09 5.30 26.75
C ALA A 89 2.79 6.01 26.40
N THR A 90 2.44 7.04 27.17
CA THR A 90 1.26 7.87 26.91
C THR A 90 1.62 9.35 26.91
N VAL A 91 1.09 10.08 25.94
CA VAL A 91 1.25 11.52 25.80
C VAL A 91 -0.09 12.14 25.41
N SER A 92 -0.33 13.38 25.83
CA SER A 92 -1.55 14.11 25.51
C SER A 92 -1.22 15.52 25.03
N GLY A 93 -2.05 16.05 24.14
CA GLY A 93 -1.87 17.37 23.55
C GLY A 93 -3.19 18.01 23.13
N THR A 94 -3.09 19.22 22.57
CA THR A 94 -4.20 19.93 21.92
C THR A 94 -3.70 20.53 20.62
N GLY A 95 -4.46 20.34 19.54
CA GLY A 95 -4.04 20.78 18.22
C GLY A 95 -2.89 19.95 17.64
N PRO A 96 -2.27 20.41 16.54
CA PRO A 96 -1.12 19.73 15.94
C PRO A 96 0.12 19.75 16.83
N ALA A 97 0.87 18.65 16.88
CA ALA A 97 2.11 18.55 17.65
C ALA A 97 3.07 17.49 17.08
N ASP A 98 4.36 17.66 17.39
CA ASP A 98 5.40 16.66 17.17
C ASP A 98 5.55 15.81 18.44
N VAL A 99 5.57 14.49 18.32
CA VAL A 99 5.72 13.56 19.45
C VAL A 99 7.06 12.84 19.32
N ALA A 100 7.98 13.16 20.22
CA ALA A 100 9.27 12.49 20.35
C ALA A 100 9.15 11.31 21.32
N PHE A 101 9.75 10.17 20.97
CA PHE A 101 9.83 8.99 21.82
C PHE A 101 11.02 8.12 21.42
N ARG A 102 11.36 7.15 22.26
CA ARG A 102 12.42 6.18 21.97
C ARG A 102 11.88 4.75 22.02
N VAL A 103 12.14 3.98 20.97
CA VAL A 103 11.82 2.55 20.92
C VAL A 103 12.92 1.77 21.65
N ARG A 104 12.52 0.84 22.53
CA ARG A 104 13.40 -0.02 23.33
C ARG A 104 13.22 -1.49 22.92
N GLY A 105 13.60 -1.82 21.69
CA GLY A 105 13.53 -3.18 21.13
C GLY A 105 13.36 -3.17 19.62
N ASP A 106 13.28 -4.36 19.03
CA ASP A 106 13.10 -4.56 17.59
C ASP A 106 11.63 -4.88 17.27
N PHE A 107 10.77 -3.86 17.29
CA PHE A 107 9.34 -4.02 17.05
C PHE A 107 8.72 -2.80 16.38
N ALA A 108 7.57 -2.99 15.73
CA ALA A 108 6.74 -1.87 15.27
C ALA A 108 5.88 -1.31 16.40
N VAL A 109 5.61 -0.01 16.36
CA VAL A 109 4.83 0.68 17.37
C VAL A 109 3.38 0.81 16.92
N VAL A 110 2.47 0.45 17.80
CA VAL A 110 1.03 0.71 17.64
C VAL A 110 0.70 2.00 18.38
N MET A 111 0.02 2.91 17.70
CA MET A 111 -0.41 4.21 18.19
C MET A 111 -1.92 4.19 18.37
N ASN A 112 -2.38 4.11 19.62
CA ASN A 112 -3.78 4.21 19.98
C ASN A 112 -4.11 5.68 20.24
N LEU A 113 -4.84 6.31 19.34
CA LEU A 113 -5.23 7.71 19.42
C LEU A 113 -6.68 7.83 19.90
N ASP A 114 -6.86 8.49 21.05
CA ASP A 114 -8.14 9.05 21.47
C ASP A 114 -8.23 10.50 21.00
N CYS A 115 -9.02 10.71 19.94
CA CYS A 115 -9.41 12.02 19.41
C CYS A 115 -10.94 12.19 19.49
N SER A 116 -11.57 11.62 20.52
CA SER A 116 -13.04 11.65 20.71
C SER A 116 -13.61 13.06 20.90
N ARG A 117 -12.75 14.03 21.18
CA ARG A 117 -13.07 15.45 21.36
C ARG A 117 -12.47 16.33 20.27
N CYS A 118 -11.90 15.73 19.24
CA CYS A 118 -11.41 16.44 18.07
C CYS A 118 -12.53 16.68 17.06
N VAL A 119 -12.26 17.57 16.10
CA VAL A 119 -13.11 17.84 14.93
C VAL A 119 -12.31 17.75 13.64
N GLY A 120 -12.99 17.60 12.51
CA GLY A 120 -12.36 17.51 11.19
C GLY A 120 -11.63 16.19 11.00
N THR A 121 -10.43 16.22 10.43
CA THR A 121 -9.60 15.04 10.18
C THR A 121 -8.48 14.98 11.20
N ALA A 122 -8.28 13.81 11.81
CA ALA A 122 -7.08 13.51 12.58
C ALA A 122 -6.15 12.62 11.75
N ALA A 123 -4.86 12.92 11.77
CA ALA A 123 -3.84 12.13 11.09
C ALA A 123 -2.61 11.92 11.97
N VAL A 124 -1.97 10.77 11.79
CA VAL A 124 -0.68 10.45 12.39
C VAL A 124 0.32 10.19 11.29
N THR A 125 1.41 10.93 11.27
CA THR A 125 2.48 10.83 10.26
C THR A 125 3.86 10.97 10.91
N ALA A 126 4.92 11.01 10.10
CA ALA A 126 6.28 11.31 10.52
C ALA A 126 6.94 12.28 9.53
N PRO A 127 7.98 13.02 9.97
CA PRO A 127 8.70 13.94 9.10
C PRO A 127 9.21 13.25 7.82
N GLY A 128 9.08 13.92 6.68
CA GLY A 128 9.56 13.43 5.39
C GLY A 128 8.65 12.39 4.70
N ARG A 129 7.58 11.93 5.34
CA ARG A 129 6.61 11.03 4.68
C ARG A 129 5.75 11.80 3.66
N MET A 130 5.52 11.18 2.50
CA MET A 130 4.56 11.67 1.49
C MET A 130 3.10 11.31 1.83
N SER A 131 2.89 10.37 2.75
CA SER A 131 1.55 9.93 3.18
C SER A 131 1.57 9.56 4.66
N PRO A 132 0.48 9.83 5.39
CA PRO A 132 0.41 9.50 6.81
C PRO A 132 0.53 8.00 7.07
N PHE A 133 0.82 7.62 8.31
CA PHE A 133 0.64 6.22 8.75
C PHE A 133 -0.84 5.84 8.74
N GLY A 134 -1.70 6.80 9.08
CA GLY A 134 -3.13 6.75 8.87
C GLY A 134 -3.79 8.07 9.23
N GLU A 135 -5.01 8.24 8.74
CA GLU A 135 -5.86 9.39 8.99
C GLU A 135 -7.33 8.95 9.02
N ALA A 136 -8.15 9.66 9.77
CA ALA A 136 -9.58 9.42 9.83
C ALA A 136 -10.34 10.66 10.30
N THR A 137 -11.64 10.69 10.00
CA THR A 137 -12.58 11.71 10.45
C THR A 137 -12.81 11.62 11.95
N ALA A 138 -12.63 12.74 12.64
CA ALA A 138 -12.94 12.90 14.04
C ALA A 138 -14.42 13.26 14.27
N PRO A 139 -15.00 12.92 15.43
CA PRO A 139 -14.37 12.30 16.60
C PRO A 139 -14.05 10.81 16.39
N LEU A 140 -12.90 10.35 16.90
CA LEU A 140 -12.49 8.95 16.78
C LEU A 140 -11.75 8.41 18.00
N THR A 141 -11.76 7.09 18.12
CA THR A 141 -10.76 6.31 18.87
C THR A 141 -10.27 5.22 17.92
N ALA A 142 -9.02 5.30 17.50
CA ALA A 142 -8.48 4.39 16.49
C ALA A 142 -7.05 3.98 16.84
N SER A 143 -6.58 2.93 16.17
CA SER A 143 -5.21 2.48 16.25
C SER A 143 -4.53 2.52 14.88
N PHE A 144 -3.26 2.90 14.89
CA PHE A 144 -2.41 3.03 13.71
C PHE A 144 -1.10 2.29 13.95
N LEU A 145 -0.52 1.71 12.90
CA LEU A 145 0.78 1.04 12.99
C LEU A 145 1.85 1.93 12.35
N THR A 146 2.99 2.11 13.04
CA THR A 146 4.18 2.67 12.40
C THR A 146 4.66 1.74 11.28
N GLY A 147 5.62 2.18 10.47
CA GLY A 147 6.29 1.26 9.55
C GLY A 147 6.88 0.06 10.31
N VAL A 148 7.00 -1.09 9.63
CA VAL A 148 7.72 -2.26 10.14
C VAL A 148 9.09 -2.29 9.48
N MET A 149 9.94 -1.32 9.79
CA MET A 149 11.27 -1.21 9.18
C MET A 149 12.32 -1.66 10.18
N ARG A 150 13.03 -2.75 9.87
CA ARG A 150 14.11 -3.31 10.71
C ARG A 150 15.32 -2.37 10.91
N SER A 151 15.33 -1.20 10.28
CA SER A 151 16.43 -0.23 10.31
C SER A 151 16.02 1.15 10.85
N ASP A 152 14.84 1.23 11.46
CA ASP A 152 14.37 2.48 12.04
C ASP A 152 15.24 2.87 13.24
N PRO A 153 15.60 4.16 13.40
CA PRO A 153 16.39 4.60 14.55
C PRO A 153 15.61 4.41 15.86
N ASP A 154 16.30 4.16 16.97
CA ASP A 154 15.66 4.09 18.29
C ASP A 154 14.88 5.37 18.61
N GLU A 155 15.45 6.53 18.27
CA GLU A 155 14.80 7.83 18.47
C GLU A 155 13.87 8.13 17.30
N GLN A 156 12.59 8.28 17.62
CA GLN A 156 11.49 8.42 16.67
C GLN A 156 10.76 9.74 16.88
N MET A 157 10.16 10.21 15.80
CA MET A 157 9.38 11.46 15.78
C MET A 157 8.11 11.25 14.97
N LEU A 158 6.97 11.44 15.62
CA LEU A 158 5.66 11.46 14.97
C LEU A 158 5.15 12.89 14.86
N ILE A 159 4.23 13.11 13.95
CA ILE A 159 3.45 14.32 13.83
C ILE A 159 1.98 13.93 13.99
N VAL A 160 1.34 14.48 15.01
CA VAL A 160 -0.11 14.40 15.20
C VAL A 160 -0.72 15.65 14.58
N GLN A 161 -1.62 15.46 13.61
CA GLN A 161 -2.46 16.52 13.07
C GLN A 161 -3.87 16.30 13.61
N ALA A 162 -4.37 17.23 14.42
CA ALA A 162 -5.70 17.16 15.00
C ALA A 162 -6.19 18.56 15.35
N ASP A 163 -7.50 18.78 15.33
CA ASP A 163 -8.13 19.99 15.86
C ASP A 163 -8.94 19.62 17.11
N GLY A 164 -8.41 19.96 18.28
CA GLY A 164 -8.98 19.61 19.60
C GLY A 164 -8.01 18.84 20.51
N PRO A 165 -8.46 18.47 21.72
CA PRO A 165 -7.66 17.73 22.68
C PRO A 165 -7.62 16.23 22.33
N TRP A 166 -6.44 15.63 22.47
CA TRP A 166 -6.20 14.23 22.16
C TRP A 166 -5.27 13.57 23.18
N SER A 167 -5.32 12.24 23.26
CA SER A 167 -4.37 11.41 24.00
C SER A 167 -3.91 10.26 23.12
N MET A 168 -2.61 9.96 23.12
CA MET A 168 -2.02 8.87 22.36
C MET A 168 -1.29 7.92 23.30
N THR A 169 -1.56 6.63 23.18
CA THR A 169 -0.78 5.56 23.82
C THR A 169 -0.01 4.81 22.75
N MET A 170 1.30 4.69 22.95
CA MET A 170 2.23 3.94 22.11
C MET A 170 2.62 2.65 22.81
N LEU A 171 2.53 1.52 22.11
CA LEU A 171 2.91 0.21 22.63
C LEU A 171 3.64 -0.60 21.57
N SER A 172 4.37 -1.63 22.01
CA SER A 172 4.88 -2.65 21.11
C SER A 172 3.72 -3.42 20.49
N TRP A 173 3.81 -3.74 19.20
CA TRP A 173 2.87 -4.66 18.56
C TRP A 173 2.84 -6.08 19.19
N ASN A 174 3.88 -6.45 19.95
CA ASN A 174 3.99 -7.72 20.66
C ASN A 174 3.10 -7.74 21.92
N ASP A 175 2.66 -6.57 22.37
CA ASP A 175 1.74 -6.41 23.50
C ASP A 175 0.27 -6.30 23.05
N LEU A 176 -0.01 -6.43 21.74
CA LEU A 176 -1.38 -6.42 21.24
C LEU A 176 -2.18 -7.62 21.78
N PRO A 177 -3.38 -7.40 22.32
CA PRO A 177 -4.29 -8.49 22.62
C PRO A 177 -4.64 -9.26 21.33
N SER A 178 -4.54 -10.58 21.39
CA SER A 178 -4.96 -11.43 20.28
C SER A 178 -6.48 -11.49 20.14
N VAL A 179 -6.96 -11.45 18.91
CA VAL A 179 -8.34 -11.75 18.53
C VAL A 179 -8.40 -13.05 17.73
N SER A 180 -9.60 -13.62 17.62
CA SER A 180 -9.86 -14.84 16.85
C SER A 180 -11.24 -14.83 16.20
N GLY A 181 -11.39 -15.44 15.03
CA GLY A 181 -12.66 -15.47 14.29
C GLY A 181 -13.12 -14.09 13.78
N PRO A 182 -14.38 -13.96 13.32
CA PRO A 182 -14.87 -12.73 12.67
C PRO A 182 -14.72 -11.49 13.55
N GLN A 183 -14.07 -10.46 13.01
CA GLN A 183 -13.96 -9.14 13.62
C GLN A 183 -14.64 -8.10 12.73
N SER A 184 -15.17 -7.03 13.34
CA SER A 184 -15.76 -5.92 12.61
C SER A 184 -15.52 -4.59 13.33
N GLY A 185 -15.58 -3.51 12.57
CA GLY A 185 -15.35 -2.18 13.10
C GLY A 185 -15.70 -1.06 12.12
N THR A 186 -15.39 0.16 12.53
CA THR A 186 -15.48 1.37 11.71
C THR A 186 -14.24 2.20 11.97
N GLY A 187 -13.67 2.79 10.92
CA GLY A 187 -12.43 3.54 11.03
C GLY A 187 -11.17 2.67 11.04
N PRO A 188 -10.00 3.29 11.25
CA PRO A 188 -8.72 2.59 11.31
C PRO A 188 -8.59 1.70 12.54
N ALA A 189 -7.92 0.56 12.38
CA ALA A 189 -7.67 -0.37 13.46
C ALA A 189 -6.40 -1.20 13.21
N VAL A 190 -5.77 -1.64 14.30
CA VAL A 190 -4.68 -2.62 14.31
C VAL A 190 -5.11 -3.77 15.20
N LEU A 191 -5.12 -4.98 14.64
CA LEU A 191 -5.54 -6.21 15.28
C LEU A 191 -4.42 -7.24 15.19
N PHE A 192 -4.27 -8.08 16.22
CA PHE A 192 -3.41 -9.26 16.15
C PHE A 192 -4.30 -10.50 16.07
N PHE A 193 -4.39 -11.14 14.90
CA PHE A 193 -5.16 -12.37 14.74
C PHE A 193 -4.31 -13.58 15.15
N SER A 194 -4.92 -14.47 15.93
CA SER A 194 -4.29 -15.71 16.41
C SER A 194 -4.68 -16.95 15.61
N ASP A 195 -5.64 -16.83 14.68
CA ASP A 195 -6.05 -17.93 13.80
C ASP A 195 -4.89 -18.35 12.89
N ASP A 196 -4.71 -19.65 12.73
CA ASP A 196 -3.73 -20.26 11.80
C ASP A 196 -4.47 -20.64 10.51
N VAL A 197 -4.55 -19.67 9.60
CA VAL A 197 -5.31 -19.79 8.34
C VAL A 197 -4.58 -19.11 7.20
N SER A 198 -4.92 -19.50 5.97
CA SER A 198 -4.27 -19.00 4.76
C SER A 198 -5.06 -17.92 4.02
N HIS A 199 -6.28 -17.60 4.49
CA HIS A 199 -7.16 -16.63 3.85
C HIS A 199 -7.94 -15.79 4.87
N VAL A 200 -8.35 -14.60 4.42
CA VAL A 200 -9.32 -13.76 5.11
C VAL A 200 -10.40 -13.30 4.12
N GLN A 201 -11.67 -13.48 4.51
CA GLN A 201 -12.77 -12.78 3.87
C GLN A 201 -12.88 -11.37 4.44
N VAL A 202 -12.96 -10.37 3.57
CA VAL A 202 -13.05 -8.98 3.94
C VAL A 202 -14.27 -8.35 3.29
N ASP A 203 -15.10 -7.72 4.11
CA ASP A 203 -16.21 -6.90 3.65
C ASP A 203 -15.92 -5.45 3.99
N TYR A 204 -16.16 -4.55 3.04
CA TYR A 204 -15.94 -3.12 3.21
C TYR A 204 -17.15 -2.33 2.70
N THR A 205 -17.53 -1.31 3.46
CA THR A 205 -18.51 -0.30 3.05
C THR A 205 -17.92 1.10 3.29
N PRO A 206 -17.72 1.91 2.24
CA PRO A 206 -17.20 3.26 2.36
C PRO A 206 -18.06 4.17 3.24
N ALA A 207 -17.43 5.06 4.00
CA ALA A 207 -18.14 6.10 4.74
C ALA A 207 -18.80 7.13 3.80
N ASP A 208 -18.13 7.46 2.70
CA ASP A 208 -18.58 8.36 1.65
C ASP A 208 -17.87 8.02 0.32
N ALA A 209 -18.06 8.85 -0.72
CA ALA A 209 -17.52 8.60 -2.06
C ALA A 209 -16.00 8.81 -2.18
N ASP A 210 -15.38 9.50 -1.22
CA ASP A 210 -13.95 9.79 -1.20
C ASP A 210 -13.19 8.85 -0.25
N ASP A 211 -13.91 8.03 0.53
CA ASP A 211 -13.34 7.04 1.43
C ASP A 211 -12.64 5.91 0.66
N ARG A 212 -11.63 5.35 1.33
CA ARG A 212 -10.79 4.30 0.77
C ARG A 212 -10.49 3.27 1.83
N PHE A 213 -10.45 2.02 1.41
CA PHE A 213 -10.02 0.92 2.24
C PHE A 213 -8.59 0.53 1.89
N GLY A 214 -7.78 0.32 2.91
CA GLY A 214 -6.47 -0.30 2.80
C GLY A 214 -6.22 -1.20 3.99
N VAL A 215 -5.73 -2.40 3.75
CA VAL A 215 -5.30 -3.32 4.79
C VAL A 215 -3.90 -3.80 4.50
N ARG A 216 -3.07 -3.77 5.55
CA ARG A 216 -1.75 -4.38 5.56
C ARG A 216 -1.76 -5.56 6.52
N VAL A 217 -1.30 -6.71 6.07
CA VAL A 217 -1.12 -7.90 6.90
C VAL A 217 0.38 -8.13 7.07
N PHE A 218 0.84 -8.13 8.33
CA PHE A 218 2.21 -8.40 8.73
C PHE A 218 2.25 -9.78 9.40
N THR A 219 2.93 -10.71 8.73
CA THR A 219 2.84 -12.14 8.96
C THR A 219 4.20 -12.72 9.30
N THR A 220 4.24 -14.03 9.57
CA THR A 220 5.50 -14.76 9.79
C THR A 220 6.29 -15.03 8.50
N SER A 221 5.66 -14.90 7.34
CA SER A 221 6.26 -15.14 6.02
C SER A 221 7.21 -14.04 5.52
N ASP A 222 7.42 -12.97 6.28
CA ASP A 222 8.17 -11.75 5.89
C ASP A 222 7.56 -10.97 4.69
N ASP A 223 6.58 -11.53 3.98
CA ASP A 223 5.85 -10.89 2.89
C ASP A 223 4.65 -10.10 3.41
N THR A 224 4.78 -8.77 3.45
CA THR A 224 3.65 -7.89 3.79
C THR A 224 2.62 -7.90 2.67
N GLN A 225 1.39 -8.28 2.99
CA GLN A 225 0.29 -8.32 2.04
C GLN A 225 -0.51 -7.01 2.13
N LEU A 226 -0.78 -6.37 0.98
CA LEU A 226 -1.53 -5.12 0.88
C LEU A 226 -2.70 -5.31 -0.07
N PHE A 227 -3.91 -5.02 0.41
CA PHE A 227 -5.11 -4.97 -0.42
C PHE A 227 -5.96 -3.76 -0.05
N GLY A 228 -6.78 -3.30 -0.98
CA GLY A 228 -7.57 -2.09 -0.82
C GLY A 228 -8.41 -1.76 -2.04
N ASP A 229 -9.48 -1.02 -1.81
CA ASP A 229 -10.39 -0.55 -2.85
C ASP A 229 -10.99 0.81 -2.41
N THR A 230 -11.59 1.53 -3.33
CA THR A 230 -12.41 2.72 -3.08
C THR A 230 -13.91 2.39 -3.07
N GLU A 231 -14.31 1.27 -3.68
CA GLU A 231 -15.71 0.85 -3.73
C GLU A 231 -16.03 -0.17 -2.64
N ALA A 232 -17.32 -0.33 -2.31
CA ALA A 232 -17.77 -1.40 -1.43
C ALA A 232 -17.52 -2.78 -2.06
N PHE A 233 -16.97 -3.71 -1.29
CA PHE A 233 -16.69 -5.05 -1.76
C PHE A 233 -16.88 -6.11 -0.66
N SER A 234 -16.94 -7.35 -1.09
CA SER A 234 -16.86 -8.56 -0.26
C SER A 234 -16.02 -9.57 -1.03
N ASP A 235 -14.80 -9.82 -0.57
CA ASP A 235 -13.84 -10.67 -1.30
C ASP A 235 -12.94 -11.45 -0.33
N THR A 236 -12.29 -12.50 -0.84
CA THR A 236 -11.35 -13.33 -0.08
C THR A 236 -9.94 -13.09 -0.57
N PHE A 237 -9.04 -12.78 0.36
CA PHE A 237 -7.63 -12.55 0.08
C PHE A 237 -6.80 -13.66 0.72
N GLU A 238 -5.70 -14.01 0.07
CA GLU A 238 -4.62 -14.73 0.76
C GLU A 238 -4.16 -13.87 1.95
N ALA A 239 -3.88 -14.52 3.07
CA ALA A 239 -3.32 -13.89 4.26
C ALA A 239 -2.71 -14.99 5.14
N ASP A 240 -1.45 -14.84 5.49
CA ASP A 240 -0.73 -15.82 6.31
C ASP A 240 -0.88 -15.46 7.80
N LEU A 241 -1.98 -15.90 8.42
CA LEU A 241 -2.23 -15.71 9.85
C LEU A 241 -1.66 -16.90 10.63
N PRO A 242 -1.18 -16.72 11.88
CA PRO A 242 -1.34 -15.56 12.75
C PRO A 242 -0.48 -14.34 12.37
N GLY A 243 -1.00 -13.14 12.62
CA GLY A 243 -0.33 -11.90 12.22
C GLY A 243 -1.04 -10.61 12.64
N VAL A 244 -0.34 -9.50 12.45
CA VAL A 244 -0.88 -8.15 12.71
C VAL A 244 -1.56 -7.62 11.45
N VAL A 245 -2.83 -7.24 11.56
CA VAL A 245 -3.63 -6.64 10.49
C VAL A 245 -3.86 -5.17 10.81
N ALA A 246 -3.40 -4.27 9.93
CA ALA A 246 -3.60 -2.83 10.05
C ALA A 246 -4.58 -2.34 8.97
N VAL A 247 -5.77 -1.94 9.40
CA VAL A 247 -6.87 -1.39 8.60
C VAL A 247 -6.79 0.13 8.56
N ALA A 248 -6.95 0.72 7.38
CA ALA A 248 -7.02 2.16 7.13
C ALA A 248 -8.26 2.46 6.29
N THR A 249 -9.24 3.12 6.89
CA THR A 249 -10.49 3.57 6.26
C THR A 249 -11.26 4.48 7.21
N ASN A 250 -12.21 5.27 6.71
CA ASN A 250 -13.27 5.86 7.53
C ASN A 250 -14.52 4.99 7.61
N GLY A 251 -14.70 4.08 6.66
CA GLY A 251 -15.87 3.22 6.51
C GLY A 251 -15.92 2.07 7.50
N SER A 252 -16.94 1.22 7.32
CA SER A 252 -17.13 0.01 8.11
C SER A 252 -16.54 -1.21 7.43
N TRP A 253 -16.05 -2.15 8.21
CA TRP A 253 -15.41 -3.36 7.71
C TRP A 253 -15.70 -4.58 8.56
N SER A 254 -15.61 -5.76 7.96
CA SER A 254 -15.43 -7.05 8.64
C SER A 254 -14.26 -7.82 8.07
N ILE A 255 -13.56 -8.56 8.92
CA ILE A 255 -12.47 -9.47 8.57
C ILE A 255 -12.77 -10.81 9.22
N THR A 256 -12.93 -11.83 8.40
CA THR A 256 -13.24 -13.19 8.83
C THR A 256 -12.11 -14.13 8.40
N PRO A 257 -11.34 -14.69 9.34
CA PRO A 257 -10.38 -15.77 9.05
C PRO A 257 -11.10 -16.97 8.42
N THR A 258 -10.58 -17.48 7.31
CA THR A 258 -11.14 -18.63 6.58
C THR A 258 -10.04 -19.63 6.22
N PRO A 259 -10.29 -20.96 6.30
CA PRO A 259 -9.31 -21.98 5.96
C PRO A 259 -8.63 -21.79 4.60
#